data_AF-A0AAD6GFY4-F1
#
_entry.id   AF-A0AAD6GFY4-F1
#
_cell.length_a   1.000
_cell.length_b   1.000
_cell.length_c   1.000
_cell.angle_alpha   90.00
_cell.angle_beta   90.00
_cell.angle_gamma   90.00
#
_symmetry.space_group_name_H-M   'P 1'
#
loop_
_entity.id
_entity.type
_entity.pdbx_description
1 polymer ?
#
loop_
_entity_poly.entity_id
_entity_poly.type
_entity_poly.pdbx_seq_one_letter_code
_entity_poly.pdbx_strand_id
1 'polypeptide(L)'
;MAFQPTPADISVIITNAAFSRTADAEPRFVTERRITPTWTVMQLKGKLETMTGVPPGCQRLLVKVPGRPDQWADEEDRAIGDWGLAKGSEIVVHDSRPQAMRPNFTDLSSVEKYELPTETYESLSNSVLAWKKNQKLGRFDPNALSPEEYLRQQVAKDQAEIASRGITVSKRVIILPSSPPHIRRGIIRFVGPVPSIPVSGPGRELEKEGELPVELQPIWVGVELDEPTGKNDGSVNGQRYFECLEKRGAFVKPDKLEVGDFPPLDLDDDLDDLMEEI
;
A
#
# COMPACT_ATOMS: atom_id res chain seq x y z
N MET A 1 -8.48 54.06 -32.25
CA MET A 1 -8.92 53.15 -31.17
C MET A 1 -7.73 52.31 -30.79
N ALA A 2 -7.18 52.49 -29.59
CA ALA A 2 -6.05 51.69 -29.13
C ALA A 2 -6.54 50.29 -28.74
N PHE A 3 -5.92 49.25 -29.29
CA PHE A 3 -6.13 47.87 -28.86
C PHE A 3 -5.67 47.76 -27.40
N GLN A 4 -6.60 47.55 -26.47
CA GLN A 4 -6.21 47.12 -25.13
C GLN A 4 -5.71 45.68 -25.23
N PRO A 5 -4.53 45.35 -24.67
CA PRO A 5 -4.03 43.99 -24.68
C PRO A 5 -5.00 43.08 -23.92
N THR A 6 -5.28 41.91 -24.48
CA THR A 6 -6.11 40.91 -23.82
C THR A 6 -5.47 40.56 -22.47
N PRO A 7 -6.19 40.66 -21.34
CA PRO A 7 -5.63 40.32 -20.05
C PRO A 7 -5.22 38.85 -20.07
N ALA A 8 -3.95 38.59 -19.74
CA ALA A 8 -3.42 37.24 -19.71
C ALA A 8 -4.07 36.44 -18.59
N ASP A 9 -4.37 35.17 -18.86
CA ASP A 9 -4.88 34.27 -17.84
C ASP A 9 -3.83 34.01 -16.76
N ILE A 10 -4.28 33.94 -15.51
CA ILE A 10 -3.44 33.69 -14.35
C ILE A 10 -3.66 32.25 -13.89
N SER A 11 -2.56 31.52 -13.69
CA SER A 11 -2.61 30.18 -13.12
C SER A 11 -2.84 30.25 -11.61
N VAL A 12 -3.93 29.66 -11.16
CA VAL A 12 -4.31 29.58 -9.74
C VAL A 12 -4.64 28.15 -9.36
N ILE A 13 -4.46 27.83 -8.09
CA ILE A 13 -4.85 26.55 -7.51
C ILE A 13 -6.30 26.68 -7.05
N ILE A 14 -7.14 25.73 -7.42
CA ILE A 14 -8.51 25.60 -6.94
C ILE A 14 -8.56 24.44 -5.96
N THR A 15 -9.03 24.71 -4.75
CA THR A 15 -9.23 23.69 -3.73
C THR A 15 -10.63 23.73 -3.15
N ASN A 16 -11.10 22.61 -2.61
CA ASN A 16 -12.31 22.58 -1.80
C ASN A 16 -11.96 22.71 -0.32
N ALA A 17 -12.74 23.50 0.41
CA ALA A 17 -12.59 23.62 1.84
C ALA A 17 -12.77 22.26 2.53
N ALA A 18 -11.80 21.90 3.37
CA ALA A 18 -11.92 20.70 4.18
C ALA A 18 -13.03 20.86 5.22
N PHE A 19 -13.80 19.79 5.44
CA PHE A 19 -14.96 19.81 6.34
C PHE A 19 -14.61 19.54 7.81
N SER A 20 -13.35 19.23 8.11
CA SER A 20 -12.89 19.00 9.50
C SER A 20 -12.38 20.30 10.12
N ARG A 21 -12.66 20.49 11.42
CA ARG A 21 -12.17 21.62 12.23
C ARG A 21 -10.71 21.47 12.66
N THR A 22 -10.04 20.38 12.26
CA THR A 22 -8.62 20.14 12.54
C THR A 22 -7.76 20.78 11.45
N ALA A 23 -6.66 21.42 11.83
CA ALA A 23 -5.76 22.14 10.93
C ALA A 23 -5.13 21.26 9.82
N ASP A 24 -5.12 19.94 9.99
CA ASP A 24 -4.50 18.97 9.07
C ASP A 24 -5.47 18.31 8.07
N ALA A 25 -6.61 18.94 7.81
CA ALA A 25 -7.61 18.35 6.93
C ALA A 25 -7.26 18.60 5.45
N GLU A 26 -6.77 17.57 4.76
CA GLU A 26 -6.39 17.67 3.35
C GLU A 26 -7.58 18.10 2.46
N PRO A 27 -7.34 18.99 1.48
CA PRO A 27 -8.37 19.40 0.53
C PRO A 27 -8.82 18.20 -0.31
N ARG A 28 -10.12 17.92 -0.33
CA ARG A 28 -10.71 16.79 -1.07
C ARG A 28 -10.57 16.89 -2.60
N PHE A 29 -10.22 18.07 -3.09
CA PHE A 29 -10.07 18.37 -4.50
C PHE A 29 -9.00 19.43 -4.65
N VAL A 30 -8.04 19.20 -5.55
CA VAL A 30 -6.96 20.14 -5.89
C VAL A 30 -6.76 20.10 -7.40
N THR A 31 -6.84 21.25 -8.06
CA THR A 31 -6.55 21.37 -9.50
C THR A 31 -5.95 22.73 -9.80
N GLU A 32 -5.01 22.80 -10.73
CA GLU A 32 -4.48 24.08 -11.23
C GLU A 32 -5.28 24.53 -12.45
N ARG A 33 -5.75 25.78 -12.46
CA ARG A 33 -6.57 26.35 -13.54
C ARG A 33 -6.14 27.76 -13.92
N ARG A 34 -6.33 28.06 -15.21
CA ARG A 34 -6.14 29.40 -15.77
C ARG A 34 -7.42 30.19 -15.62
N ILE A 35 -7.35 31.30 -14.89
CA ILE A 35 -8.46 32.23 -14.67
C ILE A 35 -8.17 33.53 -15.40
N THR A 36 -9.12 33.99 -16.19
CA THR A 36 -9.09 35.33 -16.78
C THR A 36 -9.48 36.35 -15.71
N PRO A 37 -8.64 37.35 -15.37
CA PRO A 37 -8.93 38.32 -14.31
C PRO A 37 -10.19 39.15 -14.51
N THR A 38 -10.68 39.26 -15.75
CA THR A 38 -11.90 40.01 -16.11
C THR A 38 -13.19 39.24 -15.86
N TRP A 39 -13.12 37.96 -15.49
CA TRP A 39 -14.32 37.21 -15.14
C TRP A 39 -14.93 37.76 -13.86
N THR A 40 -16.25 37.91 -13.85
CA THR A 40 -16.99 38.18 -12.62
C THR A 40 -16.92 36.97 -11.69
N VAL A 41 -17.09 37.19 -10.39
CA VAL A 41 -17.20 36.11 -9.41
C VAL A 41 -18.31 35.13 -9.79
N MET A 42 -19.46 35.63 -10.28
CA MET A 42 -20.57 34.79 -10.76
C MET A 42 -20.17 33.88 -11.93
N GLN A 43 -19.46 34.41 -12.92
CA GLN A 43 -18.95 33.63 -14.06
C GLN A 43 -17.95 32.57 -13.62
N LEU A 44 -17.07 32.90 -12.67
CA LEU A 44 -16.13 31.96 -12.10
C LEU A 44 -16.85 30.84 -11.36
N LYS A 45 -17.83 31.16 -10.50
CA LYS A 45 -18.63 30.15 -9.77
C LYS A 45 -19.31 29.16 -10.72
N GLY A 46 -19.90 29.64 -11.83
CA GLY A 46 -20.48 28.78 -12.86
C GLY A 46 -19.46 27.80 -13.49
N LYS A 47 -18.22 28.24 -13.71
CA LYS A 47 -17.14 27.37 -14.22
C LYS A 47 -16.65 26.39 -13.16
N LEU A 48 -16.64 26.79 -11.89
CA LEU A 48 -16.21 25.94 -10.76
C LEU A 48 -17.21 24.82 -10.46
N GLU A 49 -18.49 24.97 -10.82
CA GLU A 49 -19.53 23.96 -10.59
C GLU A 49 -19.21 22.62 -11.26
N THR A 50 -18.76 22.63 -12.53
CA THR A 50 -18.44 21.41 -13.28
C THR A 50 -17.25 20.65 -12.72
N MET A 51 -16.43 21.31 -11.91
CA MET A 51 -15.23 20.73 -11.30
C MET A 51 -15.45 20.31 -9.85
N THR A 52 -16.14 21.15 -9.07
CA THR A 52 -16.33 20.96 -7.63
C THR A 52 -17.65 20.27 -7.28
N GLY A 53 -18.62 20.25 -8.20
CA GLY A 53 -19.97 19.73 -7.95
C GLY A 53 -20.80 20.59 -6.97
N VAL A 54 -20.35 21.82 -6.68
CA VAL A 54 -21.07 22.77 -5.82
C VAL A 54 -21.82 23.77 -6.71
N PRO A 55 -23.15 23.93 -6.56
CA PRO A 55 -23.90 24.92 -7.34
C PRO A 55 -23.44 26.36 -7.05
N PRO A 56 -23.44 27.30 -8.02
CA PRO A 56 -22.94 28.66 -7.84
C PRO A 56 -23.55 29.42 -6.64
N GLY A 57 -24.87 29.27 -6.42
CA GLY A 57 -25.55 29.89 -5.27
C GLY A 57 -25.15 29.30 -3.91
N CYS A 58 -24.47 28.15 -3.90
CA CYS A 58 -23.95 27.49 -2.70
C CYS A 58 -22.41 27.58 -2.60
N GLN A 59 -21.75 28.30 -3.50
CA GLN A 59 -20.30 28.51 -3.47
C GLN A 59 -19.95 29.81 -2.76
N ARG A 60 -19.09 29.72 -1.74
CA ARG A 60 -18.36 30.87 -1.17
C ARG A 60 -16.89 30.72 -1.50
N LEU A 61 -16.30 31.75 -2.11
CA LEU A 61 -14.91 31.71 -2.58
C LEU A 61 -14.01 32.49 -1.61
N LEU A 62 -12.99 31.84 -1.10
CA LEU A 62 -11.90 32.46 -0.34
C LEU A 62 -10.68 32.55 -1.24
N VAL A 63 -10.22 33.76 -1.52
CA VAL A 63 -9.05 34.06 -2.34
C VAL A 63 -7.85 34.24 -1.42
N LYS A 64 -6.86 33.35 -1.54
CA LYS A 64 -5.57 33.45 -0.87
C LYS A 64 -4.50 33.85 -1.86
N VAL A 65 -3.84 34.97 -1.60
CA VAL A 65 -2.76 35.49 -2.44
C VAL A 65 -1.47 35.48 -1.62
N PRO A 66 -0.36 34.96 -2.14
CA PRO A 66 0.92 34.98 -1.42
C PRO A 66 1.29 36.39 -0.94
N GLY A 67 1.53 36.54 0.36
CA GLY A 67 1.92 37.81 0.98
C GLY A 67 0.76 38.81 1.21
N ARG A 68 -0.49 38.41 1.03
CA ARG A 68 -1.69 39.20 1.39
C ARG A 68 -2.59 38.41 2.34
N PRO A 69 -3.42 39.08 3.16
CA PRO A 69 -4.42 38.39 3.96
C PRO A 69 -5.47 37.73 3.08
N ASP A 70 -6.02 36.62 3.57
CA ASP A 70 -7.10 35.88 2.92
C ASP A 70 -8.36 36.74 2.81
N GLN A 71 -9.01 36.73 1.65
CA GLN A 71 -10.15 37.60 1.35
C GLN A 71 -11.34 36.80 0.79
N TRP A 72 -12.55 37.11 1.26
CA TRP A 72 -13.78 36.55 0.71
C TRP A 72 -14.21 37.33 -0.54
N ALA A 73 -14.55 36.60 -1.60
CA ALA A 73 -15.11 37.20 -2.81
C ALA A 73 -16.65 37.18 -2.75
N ASP A 74 -17.22 38.10 -1.97
CA ASP A 74 -18.67 38.17 -1.72
C ASP A 74 -19.45 38.99 -2.77
N GLU A 75 -18.76 39.79 -3.60
CA GLU A 75 -19.36 40.63 -4.65
C GLU A 75 -19.46 39.85 -5.98
N GLU A 76 -20.66 39.40 -6.36
CA GLU A 76 -20.85 38.52 -7.52
C GLU A 76 -20.53 39.16 -8.87
N ASP A 77 -20.81 40.46 -9.01
CA ASP A 77 -20.65 41.24 -10.26
C ASP A 77 -19.24 41.80 -10.45
N ARG A 78 -18.39 41.74 -9.42
CA ARG A 78 -17.05 42.31 -9.44
C ARG A 78 -16.05 41.36 -10.12
N ALA A 79 -15.08 41.92 -10.83
CA ALA A 79 -14.07 41.15 -11.56
C ALA A 79 -13.09 40.48 -10.59
N ILE A 80 -12.83 39.19 -10.76
CA ILE A 80 -11.99 38.40 -9.84
C ILE A 80 -10.55 38.92 -9.75
N GLY A 81 -10.07 39.61 -10.78
CA GLY A 81 -8.78 40.28 -10.79
C GLY A 81 -8.61 41.35 -9.71
N ASP A 82 -9.71 41.97 -9.25
CA ASP A 82 -9.67 43.04 -8.24
C ASP A 82 -9.17 42.56 -6.88
N TRP A 83 -9.26 41.26 -6.60
CA TRP A 83 -8.72 40.64 -5.39
C TRP A 83 -7.19 40.45 -5.46
N GLY A 84 -6.55 40.89 -6.54
CA GLY A 84 -5.09 40.87 -6.70
C GLY A 84 -4.55 39.49 -7.04
N LEU A 85 -5.27 38.72 -7.86
CA LEU A 85 -4.83 37.42 -8.33
C LEU A 85 -3.41 37.51 -8.93
N ALA A 86 -2.54 36.63 -8.45
CA ALA A 86 -1.18 36.46 -8.95
C ALA A 86 -0.86 34.96 -9.13
N LYS A 87 0.24 34.64 -9.82
CA LYS A 87 0.70 33.26 -9.94
C LYS A 87 0.94 32.67 -8.54
N GLY A 88 0.41 31.48 -8.28
CA GLY A 88 0.48 30.83 -6.97
C GLY A 88 -0.63 31.26 -6.00
N SER A 89 -1.64 32.01 -6.45
CA SER A 89 -2.86 32.22 -5.67
C SER A 89 -3.67 30.94 -5.58
N GLU A 90 -4.37 30.77 -4.46
CA GLU A 90 -5.32 29.68 -4.21
C GLU A 90 -6.73 30.26 -4.09
N ILE A 91 -7.71 29.62 -4.72
CA ILE A 91 -9.13 29.90 -4.53
C ILE A 91 -9.74 28.68 -3.85
N VAL A 92 -10.13 28.85 -2.59
CA VAL A 92 -10.78 27.81 -1.79
C VAL A 92 -12.29 27.94 -1.95
N VAL A 93 -12.93 26.89 -2.45
CA VAL A 93 -14.37 26.79 -2.62
C VAL A 93 -15.00 26.20 -1.36
N HIS A 94 -15.80 26.99 -0.66
CA HIS A 94 -16.59 26.56 0.48
C HIS A 94 -18.02 26.26 0.03
N ASP A 95 -18.48 25.03 0.30
CA ASP A 95 -19.86 24.61 0.07
C ASP A 95 -20.76 25.05 1.24
N SER A 96 -21.71 25.95 1.01
CA SER A 96 -22.63 26.45 2.05
C SER A 96 -23.83 25.54 2.30
N ARG A 97 -24.03 24.46 1.53
CA ARG A 97 -25.14 23.51 1.76
C ARG A 97 -24.99 22.82 3.12
N PRO A 98 -26.09 22.44 3.79
CA PRO A 98 -26.04 21.55 4.95
C PRO A 98 -25.32 20.23 4.61
N GLN A 99 -24.59 19.63 5.57
CA GLN A 99 -23.82 18.40 5.34
C GLN A 99 -24.66 17.25 4.75
N ALA A 100 -25.93 17.15 5.12
CA ALA A 100 -26.87 16.14 4.62
C ALA A 100 -27.23 16.30 3.13
N MET A 101 -27.06 17.50 2.55
CA MET A 101 -27.36 17.79 1.14
C MET A 101 -26.11 17.81 0.25
N ARG A 102 -24.93 17.48 0.81
CA ARG A 102 -23.68 17.44 0.06
C ARG A 102 -23.46 16.02 -0.49
N PRO A 103 -23.47 15.81 -1.82
CA PRO A 103 -23.21 14.51 -2.39
C PRO A 103 -21.78 14.05 -2.08
N ASN A 104 -21.63 12.78 -1.69
CA ASN A 104 -20.33 12.18 -1.43
C ASN A 104 -19.85 11.37 -2.64
N PHE A 105 -19.07 12.01 -3.53
CA PHE A 105 -18.57 11.37 -4.74
C PHE A 105 -17.31 10.50 -4.54
N THR A 106 -16.74 10.45 -3.33
CA THR A 106 -15.59 9.58 -3.03
C THR A 106 -16.03 8.17 -2.66
N ASP A 107 -17.27 7.99 -2.23
CA ASP A 107 -17.81 6.68 -1.89
C ASP A 107 -18.31 5.98 -3.16
N LEU A 108 -17.48 5.08 -3.68
CA LEU A 108 -17.80 4.26 -4.84
C LEU A 108 -18.50 2.95 -4.46
N SER A 109 -18.88 2.75 -3.20
CA SER A 109 -19.51 1.50 -2.74
C SER A 109 -20.89 1.27 -3.35
N SER A 110 -21.64 2.35 -3.62
CA SER A 110 -22.97 2.28 -4.23
C SER A 110 -22.94 2.23 -5.76
N VAL A 111 -21.77 2.33 -6.38
CA VAL A 111 -21.64 2.28 -7.84
C VAL A 111 -21.51 0.81 -8.26
N GLU A 112 -22.50 0.32 -9.00
CA GLU A 112 -22.45 -1.01 -9.59
C GLU A 112 -21.29 -1.07 -10.59
N LYS A 113 -20.24 -1.82 -10.23
CA LYS A 113 -19.08 -2.02 -11.08
C LYS A 113 -19.39 -3.17 -12.03
N TYR A 114 -19.20 -2.93 -13.32
CA TYR A 114 -19.31 -4.00 -14.30
C TYR A 114 -18.17 -5.01 -14.12
N GLU A 115 -18.53 -6.28 -13.91
CA GLU A 115 -17.59 -7.40 -13.90
C GLU A 115 -17.66 -8.11 -15.25
N LEU A 116 -16.53 -8.13 -15.98
CA LEU A 116 -16.45 -8.81 -17.26
C LEU A 116 -16.53 -10.34 -17.04
N PRO A 117 -17.50 -11.05 -17.66
CA PRO A 117 -17.59 -12.49 -17.55
C PRO A 117 -16.28 -13.19 -17.96
N THR A 118 -15.92 -14.26 -17.26
CA THR A 118 -14.68 -15.00 -17.48
C THR A 118 -14.56 -15.52 -18.90
N GLU A 119 -15.65 -16.07 -19.45
CA GLU A 119 -15.71 -16.58 -20.83
C GLU A 119 -15.38 -15.49 -21.85
N THR A 120 -15.94 -14.28 -21.67
CA THR A 120 -15.66 -13.14 -22.55
C THR A 120 -14.21 -12.72 -22.43
N TYR A 121 -13.69 -12.59 -21.20
CA TYR A 121 -12.29 -12.22 -20.96
C TYR A 121 -11.30 -13.21 -21.58
N GLU A 122 -11.63 -14.51 -21.60
CA GLU A 122 -10.81 -15.57 -22.18
C GLU A 122 -10.70 -15.50 -23.71
N SER A 123 -11.74 -14.99 -24.37
CA SER A 123 -11.76 -14.82 -25.83
C SER A 123 -11.00 -13.58 -26.31
N LEU A 124 -10.74 -12.61 -25.43
CA LEU A 124 -10.05 -11.37 -25.79
C LEU A 124 -8.56 -11.61 -26.05
N SER A 125 -8.12 -11.37 -27.28
CA SER A 125 -6.72 -11.54 -27.71
C SER A 125 -5.76 -10.48 -27.16
N ASN A 126 -6.28 -9.29 -26.84
CA ASN A 126 -5.56 -8.17 -26.23
C ASN A 126 -5.66 -8.15 -24.69
N SER A 127 -6.02 -9.27 -24.08
CA SER A 127 -6.10 -9.40 -22.61
C SER A 127 -4.76 -9.78 -21.99
N VAL A 128 -4.58 -9.46 -20.71
CA VAL A 128 -3.44 -9.93 -19.91
C VAL A 128 -3.42 -11.46 -19.87
N LEU A 129 -4.58 -12.12 -19.93
CA LEU A 129 -4.66 -13.57 -19.96
C LEU A 129 -4.13 -14.15 -21.28
N ALA A 130 -4.52 -13.61 -22.43
CA ALA A 130 -4.00 -14.03 -23.72
C ALA A 130 -2.49 -13.79 -23.82
N TRP A 131 -1.99 -12.67 -23.28
CA TRP A 131 -0.56 -12.44 -23.16
C TRP A 131 0.15 -13.50 -22.29
N LYS A 132 -0.40 -13.83 -21.10
CA LYS A 132 0.15 -14.89 -20.23
C LYS A 132 0.16 -16.26 -20.91
N LYS A 133 -0.89 -16.60 -21.67
CA LYS A 133 -0.98 -17.83 -22.47
C LYS A 133 0.12 -17.85 -23.55
N ASN A 134 0.26 -16.77 -24.31
CA ASN A 134 1.23 -16.68 -25.41
C ASN A 134 2.68 -16.70 -24.90
N GLN A 135 2.95 -16.06 -23.76
CA GLN A 135 4.26 -16.06 -23.10
C GLN A 135 4.52 -17.31 -22.26
N LYS A 136 3.55 -18.24 -22.18
CA LYS A 136 3.67 -19.48 -21.42
C LYS A 136 4.05 -19.23 -19.95
N LEU A 137 3.42 -18.24 -19.34
CA LEU A 137 3.72 -17.82 -17.97
C LEU A 137 2.82 -18.53 -16.95
N GLY A 138 3.42 -18.93 -15.83
CA GLY A 138 2.70 -19.57 -14.72
C GLY A 138 2.05 -20.88 -15.14
N ARG A 139 0.73 -20.99 -14.97
CA ARG A 139 -0.05 -22.20 -15.31
C ARG A 139 -0.09 -22.56 -16.82
N PHE A 140 0.44 -21.70 -17.68
CA PHE A 140 0.52 -21.93 -19.13
C PHE A 140 1.92 -22.36 -19.59
N ASP A 141 2.86 -22.52 -18.66
CA ASP A 141 4.19 -23.04 -18.98
C ASP A 141 4.08 -24.54 -19.31
N PRO A 142 4.47 -25.00 -20.52
CA PRO A 142 4.45 -26.42 -20.88
C PRO A 142 5.47 -27.25 -20.10
N ASN A 143 6.47 -26.62 -19.49
CA ASN A 143 7.45 -27.28 -18.63
C ASN A 143 7.07 -27.19 -17.15
N ALA A 144 5.87 -26.70 -16.82
CA ALA A 144 5.40 -26.69 -15.44
C ALA A 144 5.34 -28.12 -14.89
N LEU A 145 6.03 -28.34 -13.79
CA LEU A 145 5.93 -29.58 -13.02
C LEU A 145 4.50 -29.75 -12.48
N SER A 146 4.06 -30.99 -12.35
CA SER A 146 2.79 -31.25 -11.66
C SER A 146 2.85 -30.71 -10.21
N PRO A 147 1.72 -30.29 -9.62
CA PRO A 147 1.70 -29.80 -8.24
C PRO A 147 2.36 -30.76 -7.23
N GLU A 148 2.20 -32.08 -7.40
CA GLU A 148 2.83 -33.09 -6.55
C GLU A 148 4.36 -33.14 -6.73
N GLU A 149 4.85 -33.16 -7.97
CA GLU A 149 6.29 -33.18 -8.26
C GLU A 149 6.99 -31.92 -7.78
N TYR A 150 6.34 -30.76 -7.95
CA TYR A 150 6.83 -29.49 -7.42
C TYR A 150 7.02 -29.56 -5.90
N LEU A 151 6.05 -30.10 -5.17
CA LEU A 151 6.15 -30.27 -3.71
C LEU A 151 7.24 -31.26 -3.32
N ARG A 152 7.35 -32.41 -4.00
CA ARG A 152 8.45 -33.36 -3.78
C ARG A 152 9.81 -32.71 -3.97
N GLN A 153 9.97 -31.93 -5.04
CA GLN A 153 11.23 -31.23 -5.31
C GLN A 153 11.52 -30.17 -4.24
N GLN A 154 10.51 -29.44 -3.79
CA GLN A 154 10.65 -28.45 -2.70
C GLN A 154 11.05 -29.12 -1.38
N VAL A 155 10.41 -30.23 -1.00
CA VAL A 155 10.76 -30.99 0.22
C VAL A 155 12.17 -31.54 0.13
N ALA A 156 12.57 -32.12 -1.02
CA ALA A 156 13.92 -32.61 -1.23
C ALA A 156 14.96 -31.48 -1.14
N LYS A 157 14.65 -30.29 -1.68
CA LYS A 157 15.50 -29.10 -1.55
C LYS A 157 15.60 -28.64 -0.09
N ASP A 158 14.48 -28.54 0.62
CA ASP A 158 14.44 -28.15 2.02
C ASP A 158 15.28 -29.12 2.88
N GLN A 159 15.18 -30.44 2.64
CA GLN A 159 16.00 -31.46 3.30
C GLN A 159 17.49 -31.33 3.00
N ALA A 160 17.85 -31.08 1.74
CA ALA A 160 19.24 -30.88 1.33
C ALA A 160 19.85 -29.62 1.97
N GLU A 161 19.10 -28.52 2.04
CA GLU A 161 19.50 -27.28 2.72
C GLU A 161 19.68 -27.48 4.23
N ILE A 162 18.76 -28.21 4.89
CA ILE A 162 18.87 -28.55 6.31
C ILE A 162 20.15 -29.33 6.59
N ALA A 163 20.46 -30.33 5.75
CA ALA A 163 21.66 -31.14 5.88
C ALA A 163 22.94 -30.35 5.61
N SER A 164 22.98 -29.54 4.55
CA SER A 164 24.17 -28.81 4.12
C SER A 164 24.54 -27.67 5.08
N ARG A 165 23.54 -26.96 5.62
CA ARG A 165 23.74 -25.87 6.60
C ARG A 165 23.82 -26.36 8.04
N GLY A 166 23.59 -27.66 8.27
CA GLY A 166 23.60 -28.24 9.61
C GLY A 166 22.52 -27.67 10.53
N ILE A 167 21.32 -27.40 9.98
CA ILE A 167 20.17 -26.91 10.73
C ILE A 167 19.68 -28.02 11.66
N THR A 168 19.89 -27.83 12.96
CA THR A 168 19.43 -28.76 14.00
C THR A 168 18.85 -27.96 15.17
N VAL A 169 17.95 -28.59 15.92
CA VAL A 169 17.39 -28.01 17.15
C VAL A 169 18.52 -27.63 18.11
N SER A 170 18.31 -26.54 18.85
CA SER A 170 19.23 -25.95 19.83
C SER A 170 20.46 -25.22 19.27
N LYS A 171 20.61 -25.10 17.94
CA LYS A 171 21.68 -24.26 17.36
C LYS A 171 21.26 -22.79 17.25
N ARG A 172 22.27 -21.92 17.34
CA ARG A 172 22.14 -20.47 17.09
C ARG A 172 22.08 -20.19 15.59
N VAL A 173 21.20 -19.25 15.23
CA VAL A 173 20.94 -18.87 13.85
C VAL A 173 20.68 -17.39 13.72
N ILE A 174 20.89 -16.91 12.50
CA ILE A 174 20.41 -15.62 12.03
C ILE A 174 19.45 -15.83 10.84
N ILE A 175 18.38 -15.03 10.79
CA ILE A 175 17.41 -15.06 9.69
C ILE A 175 17.81 -14.05 8.61
N LEU A 176 17.94 -14.52 7.38
CA LEU A 176 18.31 -13.71 6.22
C LEU A 176 17.07 -13.14 5.47
N PRO A 177 17.17 -11.92 4.91
CA PRO A 177 18.29 -10.99 5.02
C PRO A 177 18.34 -10.34 6.40
N SER A 178 19.54 -10.27 6.98
CA SER A 178 19.83 -9.57 8.23
C SER A 178 20.67 -8.34 7.91
N SER A 179 20.01 -7.21 7.73
CA SER A 179 20.66 -5.90 7.55
C SER A 179 20.23 -4.98 8.68
N PRO A 180 21.15 -4.16 9.26
CA PRO A 180 20.76 -3.15 10.23
C PRO A 180 19.62 -2.26 9.67
N PRO A 181 18.62 -1.89 10.48
CA PRO A 181 18.45 -2.18 11.91
C PRO A 181 17.62 -3.46 12.19
N HIS A 182 17.51 -4.39 11.24
CA HIS A 182 16.60 -5.55 11.31
C HIS A 182 17.40 -6.87 11.39
N ILE A 183 18.23 -7.00 12.42
CA ILE A 183 19.00 -8.21 12.70
C ILE A 183 18.17 -9.15 13.55
N ARG A 184 17.84 -10.34 13.03
CA ARG A 184 16.97 -11.30 13.70
C ARG A 184 17.75 -12.56 14.03
N ARG A 185 18.29 -12.62 15.25
CA ARG A 185 19.02 -13.76 15.81
C ARG A 185 18.12 -14.59 16.73
N GLY A 186 18.45 -15.86 16.88
CA GLY A 186 17.68 -16.77 17.74
C GLY A 186 18.22 -18.18 17.81
N ILE A 187 17.42 -19.06 18.40
CA ILE A 187 17.69 -20.49 18.59
C ILE A 187 16.66 -21.31 17.83
N ILE A 188 17.11 -22.33 17.09
CA ILE A 188 16.19 -23.27 16.45
C ILE A 188 15.52 -24.12 17.54
N ARG A 189 14.19 -24.10 17.57
CA ARG A 189 13.37 -24.92 18.48
C ARG A 189 12.61 -26.04 17.78
N PHE A 190 12.35 -25.92 16.48
CA PHE A 190 11.58 -26.90 15.72
C PHE A 190 12.11 -27.03 14.28
N VAL A 191 12.11 -28.25 13.75
CA VAL A 191 12.40 -28.53 12.33
C VAL A 191 11.42 -29.62 11.86
N GLY A 192 10.53 -29.30 10.93
CA GLY A 192 9.53 -30.25 10.47
C GLY A 192 8.38 -29.62 9.67
N PRO A 193 7.41 -30.43 9.23
CA PRO A 193 6.24 -29.94 8.54
C PRO A 193 5.29 -29.20 9.48
N VAL A 194 4.60 -28.19 8.95
CA VAL A 194 3.62 -27.35 9.68
C VAL A 194 2.36 -27.24 8.81
N PRO A 195 1.38 -28.16 8.99
CA PRO A 195 0.18 -28.22 8.14
C PRO A 195 -0.66 -26.94 8.15
N SER A 196 -0.57 -26.15 9.21
CA SER A 196 -1.35 -24.93 9.39
C SER A 196 -0.82 -23.72 8.61
N ILE A 197 0.39 -23.80 8.05
CA ILE A 197 0.95 -22.73 7.21
C ILE A 197 0.62 -23.04 5.74
N PRO A 198 -0.15 -22.17 5.06
CA PRO A 198 -0.58 -22.40 3.69
C PRO A 198 0.60 -22.58 2.73
N VAL A 199 0.48 -23.57 1.86
CA VAL A 199 1.48 -23.83 0.83
C VAL A 199 1.43 -22.74 -0.25
N SER A 200 2.60 -22.24 -0.63
CA SER A 200 2.73 -21.25 -1.71
C SER A 200 2.98 -21.93 -3.05
N GLY A 201 2.50 -21.31 -4.14
CA GLY A 201 2.72 -21.80 -5.51
C GLY A 201 1.72 -22.89 -5.93
N PRO A 202 2.12 -23.77 -6.87
CA PRO A 202 1.25 -24.81 -7.46
C PRO A 202 0.62 -25.76 -6.42
N GLY A 203 1.30 -25.99 -5.29
CA GLY A 203 0.82 -26.88 -4.22
C GLY A 203 -0.43 -26.38 -3.49
N ARG A 204 -0.83 -25.11 -3.67
CA ARG A 204 -2.04 -24.55 -3.06
C ARG A 204 -3.33 -25.20 -3.60
N GLU A 205 -3.31 -25.71 -4.83
CA GLU A 205 -4.48 -26.37 -5.43
C GLU A 205 -4.74 -27.71 -4.76
N LEU A 206 -3.71 -28.50 -4.49
CA LEU A 206 -3.81 -29.77 -3.77
C LEU A 206 -4.27 -29.61 -2.31
N GLU A 207 -3.82 -28.56 -1.63
CA GLU A 207 -4.25 -28.25 -0.25
C GLU A 207 -5.76 -27.97 -0.16
N LYS A 208 -6.40 -27.49 -1.24
CA LYS A 208 -7.86 -27.30 -1.26
C LYS A 208 -8.64 -28.61 -1.37
N GLU A 209 -8.02 -29.65 -1.93
CA GLU A 209 -8.63 -30.97 -2.12
C GLU A 209 -8.53 -31.84 -0.87
N GLY A 210 -7.65 -31.50 0.07
CA GLY A 210 -7.52 -32.15 1.37
C GLY A 210 -6.18 -31.89 2.05
N GLU A 211 -5.94 -32.57 3.19
CA GLU A 211 -4.64 -32.53 3.85
C GLU A 211 -3.58 -33.26 3.00
N LEU A 212 -2.45 -32.58 2.79
CA LEU A 212 -1.33 -33.14 2.03
C LEU A 212 -0.67 -34.30 2.79
N PRO A 213 -0.24 -35.37 2.11
CA PRO A 213 0.62 -36.40 2.69
C PRO A 213 1.87 -35.78 3.31
N VAL A 214 2.36 -36.35 4.42
CA VAL A 214 3.50 -35.81 5.18
C VAL A 214 4.74 -35.66 4.31
N GLU A 215 4.99 -36.58 3.37
CA GLU A 215 6.12 -36.50 2.44
C GLU A 215 6.05 -35.34 1.43
N LEU A 216 4.87 -34.74 1.23
CA LEU A 216 4.65 -33.60 0.34
C LEU A 216 4.55 -32.27 1.11
N GLN A 217 4.56 -32.31 2.44
CA GLN A 217 4.45 -31.11 3.26
C GLN A 217 5.77 -30.35 3.30
N PRO A 218 5.80 -29.05 2.95
CA PRO A 218 7.02 -28.26 3.00
C PRO A 218 7.58 -28.18 4.43
N ILE A 219 8.90 -28.24 4.56
CA ILE A 219 9.55 -28.20 5.87
C ILE A 219 9.70 -26.75 6.34
N TRP A 220 9.45 -26.53 7.61
CA TRP A 220 9.61 -25.25 8.29
C TRP A 220 10.57 -25.40 9.46
N VAL A 221 11.30 -24.32 9.74
CA VAL A 221 12.17 -24.21 10.91
C VAL A 221 11.57 -23.18 11.85
N GLY A 222 11.22 -23.63 13.06
CA GLY A 222 10.76 -22.77 14.13
C GLY A 222 11.94 -22.22 14.92
N VAL A 223 12.05 -20.90 14.97
CA VAL A 223 13.12 -20.17 15.66
C VAL A 223 12.50 -19.35 16.79
N GLU A 224 13.08 -19.46 17.97
CA GLU A 224 12.86 -18.56 19.09
C GLU A 224 13.85 -17.39 18.98
N LEU A 225 13.33 -16.18 18.81
CA LEU A 225 14.12 -14.97 18.62
C LEU A 225 14.54 -14.34 19.96
N ASP A 226 15.71 -13.72 19.95
CA ASP A 226 16.26 -13.00 21.11
C ASP A 226 15.47 -11.72 21.42
N GLU A 227 14.77 -11.19 20.42
CA GLU A 227 13.96 -9.97 20.50
C GLU A 227 12.50 -10.26 20.10
N PRO A 228 11.54 -9.42 20.53
CA PRO A 228 10.12 -9.56 20.19
C PRO A 228 9.80 -9.16 18.73
N THR A 229 10.60 -9.60 17.77
CA THR A 229 10.48 -9.34 16.30
C THR A 229 9.90 -10.55 15.53
N GLY A 230 9.31 -11.50 16.25
CA GLY A 230 8.63 -12.68 15.75
C GLY A 230 7.16 -12.44 15.41
N LYS A 231 6.51 -13.51 14.97
CA LYS A 231 5.10 -13.49 14.52
C LYS A 231 4.16 -14.26 15.46
N ASN A 232 4.69 -15.15 16.30
CA ASN A 232 3.91 -16.04 17.15
C ASN A 232 4.62 -16.33 18.48
N ASP A 233 4.02 -17.18 19.30
CA ASP A 233 4.51 -17.68 20.61
C ASP A 233 4.99 -19.14 20.52
N GLY A 234 5.34 -19.61 19.32
CA GLY A 234 5.66 -21.02 19.05
C GLY A 234 4.45 -21.89 18.70
N SER A 235 3.26 -21.30 18.59
CA SER A 235 2.06 -21.93 18.05
C SER A 235 1.59 -21.31 16.72
N VAL A 236 0.88 -22.11 15.90
CA VAL A 236 0.23 -21.67 14.65
C VAL A 236 -1.17 -22.27 14.58
N ASN A 237 -2.20 -21.44 14.43
CA ASN A 237 -3.61 -21.84 14.41
C ASN A 237 -4.01 -22.75 15.59
N GLY A 238 -3.49 -22.46 16.80
CA GLY A 238 -3.79 -23.22 18.02
C GLY A 238 -2.97 -24.49 18.23
N GLN A 239 -2.21 -24.96 17.22
CA GLN A 239 -1.27 -26.07 17.38
C GLN A 239 0.09 -25.54 17.86
N ARG A 240 0.57 -26.02 19.01
CA ARG A 240 1.89 -25.68 19.56
C ARG A 240 2.98 -26.60 18.98
N TYR A 241 4.09 -25.99 18.55
CA TYR A 241 5.28 -26.69 18.03
C TYR A 241 6.48 -26.53 18.96
N PHE A 242 6.62 -25.34 19.56
CA PHE A 242 7.62 -25.06 20.60
C PHE A 242 7.09 -24.02 21.59
N GLU A 243 7.81 -23.85 22.69
CA GLU A 243 7.48 -22.88 23.74
C GLU A 243 8.41 -21.66 23.63
N CYS A 244 7.82 -20.46 23.56
CA CYS A 244 8.53 -19.19 23.65
C CYS A 244 7.54 -18.06 24.02
N LEU A 245 8.07 -16.86 24.32
CA LEU A 245 7.23 -15.70 24.61
C LEU A 245 6.50 -15.19 23.37
N GLU A 246 5.42 -14.44 23.59
CA GLU A 246 4.67 -13.79 22.53
C GLU A 246 5.59 -12.90 21.67
N LYS A 247 5.39 -12.93 20.35
CA LYS A 247 6.21 -12.22 19.35
C LYS A 247 7.68 -12.64 19.34
N ARG A 248 8.06 -13.80 19.88
CA ARG A 248 9.42 -14.34 19.75
C ARG A 248 9.52 -15.55 18.84
N GLY A 249 8.42 -16.22 18.56
CA GLY A 249 8.40 -17.35 17.64
C GLY A 249 8.34 -16.91 16.17
N ALA A 250 9.12 -17.55 15.33
CA ALA A 250 9.07 -17.39 13.87
C ALA A 250 9.23 -18.74 13.16
N PHE A 251 8.37 -19.01 12.17
CA PHE A 251 8.58 -20.11 11.23
C PHE A 251 9.17 -19.56 9.94
N VAL A 252 10.32 -20.11 9.54
CA VAL A 252 11.05 -19.69 8.33
C VAL A 252 11.47 -20.89 7.50
N LYS A 253 11.80 -20.63 6.24
CA LYS A 253 12.32 -21.65 5.33
C LYS A 253 13.82 -21.89 5.57
N PRO A 254 14.31 -23.13 5.36
CA PRO A 254 15.73 -23.46 5.56
C PRO A 254 16.71 -22.55 4.79
N ASP A 255 16.34 -22.13 3.58
CA ASP A 255 17.15 -21.25 2.73
C ASP A 255 17.34 -19.83 3.29
N LYS A 256 16.51 -19.43 4.26
CA LYS A 256 16.57 -18.14 4.96
C LYS A 256 17.32 -18.22 6.29
N LEU A 257 17.94 -19.34 6.60
CA LEU A 257 18.69 -19.51 7.84
C LEU A 257 20.18 -19.68 7.57
N GLU A 258 20.95 -19.02 8.41
CA GLU A 258 22.38 -19.26 8.52
C GLU A 258 22.69 -19.71 9.95
N VAL A 259 23.31 -20.89 10.05
CA VAL A 259 23.72 -21.49 11.33
C VAL A 259 25.15 -21.07 11.61
N GLY A 260 25.39 -20.54 12.79
CA GLY A 260 26.70 -20.00 13.13
C GLY A 260 26.78 -19.59 14.59
N ASP A 261 27.90 -19.01 14.96
CA ASP A 261 28.12 -18.45 16.29
C ASP A 261 27.57 -17.01 16.34
N PHE A 262 26.26 -16.91 16.54
CA PHE A 262 25.56 -15.64 16.63
C PHE A 262 25.09 -15.43 18.07
N PRO A 263 25.89 -14.86 18.98
CA PRO A 263 25.43 -14.56 20.35
C PRO A 263 24.29 -13.53 20.34
N PRO A 264 23.50 -13.43 21.41
CA PRO A 264 22.52 -12.35 21.58
C PRO A 264 23.21 -11.00 21.43
N LEU A 265 22.52 -10.03 20.84
CA LEU A 265 22.99 -8.65 20.83
C LEU A 265 22.86 -8.09 22.24
N ASP A 266 23.94 -7.51 22.76
CA ASP A 266 23.91 -6.82 24.03
C ASP A 266 23.32 -5.42 23.82
N LEU A 267 22.59 -4.92 24.83
CA LEU A 267 21.95 -3.59 24.77
C LEU A 267 22.94 -2.43 24.55
N ASP A 268 24.22 -2.68 24.79
CA ASP A 268 25.30 -1.69 24.61
C ASP A 268 25.70 -1.56 23.13
N ASP A 269 25.55 -2.61 22.31
CA ASP A 269 25.85 -2.56 20.86
C ASP A 269 24.84 -1.68 20.10
N ASP A 270 23.58 -1.61 20.56
CA ASP A 270 22.54 -0.77 19.97
C ASP A 270 22.75 0.74 20.25
N LEU A 271 23.51 1.10 21.29
CA LEU A 271 23.77 2.48 21.68
C LEU A 271 24.89 3.13 20.87
N ASP A 272 25.92 2.35 20.51
CA ASP A 272 27.05 2.85 19.72
C ASP A 272 26.62 3.17 18.27
N ASP A 273 25.76 2.35 17.65
CA ASP A 273 25.22 2.60 16.31
C ASP A 273 24.29 3.84 16.25
N LEU A 274 23.60 4.19 17.35
CA LEU A 274 22.75 5.38 17.43
C LEU A 274 23.58 6.67 17.65
N MET A 275 24.78 6.57 18.22
CA MET A 275 25.67 7.71 18.44
C MET A 275 26.52 8.05 17.21
N GLU A 276 26.71 7.14 16.24
CA GLU A 276 27.43 7.43 15.00
C GLU A 276 26.63 8.25 13.97
N GLU A 277 25.32 8.48 14.20
CA GLU A 277 24.43 9.21 13.28
C GLU A 277 23.97 10.59 13.82
N ILE A 278 24.78 11.25 14.66
CA ILE A 278 24.53 12.64 15.14
C ILE A 278 25.67 13.59 14.78
#